data_AF-A0A0M9WU25-F1
#
_entry.id   AF-A0A0M9WU25-F1
#
_cell.length_a   1.000
_cell.length_b   1.000
_cell.length_c   1.000
_cell.angle_alpha   90.00
_cell.angle_beta   90.00
_cell.angle_gamma   90.00
#
_symmetry.space_group_name_H-M   'P 1'
#
loop_
_entity.id
_entity.type
_entity.pdbx_description
1 polymer ?
#
loop_
_entity_poly.entity_id
_entity_poly.type
_entity_poly.pdbx_seq_one_letter_code
_entity_poly.pdbx_strand_id
1 'polypeptide(L)'
;MDYDLQIAQKVNEKAKLIGDMEIKKECFLDELTKFTIRWFDETTLSTVKKDGEKFAALGDEKAKELKREIEKLIERSSELVSEYMEKENIWWHEKEDSSLYYPQNNRLLEKQENAIRIMLGELGKILIKYKIVDASAIYTRDYSGGWNYDGQRRLKYAYGITFTEELYKINNEYIKLIEQAQSINNRIKYLQEQRKSENVGEWWQSL
;
A
#
# COMPACT_ATOMS: atom_id res chain seq x y z
N MET A 1 -43.42 0.52 -3.06
CA MET A 1 -42.30 0.10 -2.18
C MET A 1 -41.53 1.36 -1.80
N ASP A 2 -41.08 1.55 -0.55
CA ASP A 2 -40.29 2.75 -0.22
C ASP A 2 -38.82 2.54 -0.59
N TYR A 3 -38.45 2.97 -1.79
CA TYR A 3 -37.07 2.91 -2.28
C TYR A 3 -36.15 3.90 -1.57
N ASP A 4 -36.67 5.04 -1.14
CA ASP A 4 -35.86 6.08 -0.51
C ASP A 4 -35.40 5.62 0.87
N LEU A 5 -36.29 4.99 1.64
CA LEU A 5 -35.94 4.36 2.92
C LEU A 5 -34.89 3.25 2.75
N GLN A 6 -35.05 2.37 1.76
CA GLN A 6 -34.10 1.28 1.52
C GLN A 6 -32.72 1.78 1.05
N ILE A 7 -32.70 2.79 0.16
CA ILE A 7 -31.46 3.42 -0.28
C ILE A 7 -30.77 4.10 0.91
N ALA A 8 -31.52 4.85 1.74
CA ALA A 8 -30.97 5.50 2.93
C ALA A 8 -30.38 4.49 3.93
N GLN A 9 -31.04 3.36 4.16
CA GLN A 9 -30.52 2.27 4.99
C GLN A 9 -29.19 1.74 4.45
N LYS A 10 -29.11 1.49 3.14
CA LYS A 10 -27.88 0.99 2.49
C LYS A 10 -26.74 2.00 2.50
N VAL A 11 -27.04 3.29 2.35
CA VAL A 11 -26.04 4.37 2.51
C VAL A 11 -25.49 4.38 3.93
N ASN A 12 -26.34 4.22 4.94
CA ASN A 12 -25.91 4.15 6.33
C ASN A 12 -25.08 2.89 6.64
N GLU A 13 -25.45 1.73 6.07
CA GLU A 13 -24.64 0.51 6.17
C GLU A 13 -23.24 0.71 5.56
N LYS A 14 -23.18 1.32 4.36
CA LYS A 14 -21.91 1.64 3.70
C LYS A 14 -21.05 2.58 4.55
N ALA A 15 -21.63 3.62 5.14
CA ALA A 15 -20.90 4.57 5.98
C ALA A 15 -20.20 3.88 7.16
N LYS A 16 -20.80 2.84 7.74
CA LYS A 16 -20.16 2.03 8.79
C LYS A 16 -18.95 1.27 8.25
N LEU A 17 -19.07 0.64 7.08
CA LEU A 17 -17.96 -0.06 6.44
C LEU A 17 -16.79 0.87 6.13
N ILE A 18 -17.06 2.12 5.71
CA ILE A 18 -16.02 3.13 5.49
C ILE A 18 -15.30 3.47 6.80
N GLY A 19 -16.02 3.58 7.91
CA GLY A 19 -15.41 3.74 9.23
C GLY A 19 -14.52 2.55 9.63
N ASP A 20 -14.99 1.33 9.40
CA ASP A 20 -14.20 0.11 9.67
C ASP A 20 -12.94 0.04 8.77
N MET A 21 -13.04 0.52 7.53
CA MET A 21 -11.92 0.62 6.60
C MET A 21 -10.86 1.61 7.07
N GLU A 22 -11.25 2.76 7.61
CA GLU A 22 -10.30 3.73 8.18
C GLU A 22 -9.56 3.10 9.37
N ILE A 23 -10.26 2.39 10.25
CA ILE A 23 -9.64 1.68 11.37
C ILE A 23 -8.61 0.66 10.85
N LYS A 24 -8.95 -0.11 9.80
CA LYS A 24 -8.01 -1.07 9.21
C LYS A 24 -6.81 -0.41 8.54
N LYS A 25 -7.00 0.74 7.91
CA LYS A 25 -5.91 1.57 7.38
C LYS A 25 -4.96 1.97 8.51
N GLU A 26 -5.46 2.53 9.61
CA GLU A 26 -4.62 2.92 10.75
C GLU A 26 -3.84 1.73 11.36
N CYS A 27 -4.51 0.59 11.57
CA CYS A 27 -3.83 -0.62 12.02
C CYS A 27 -2.73 -1.08 11.05
N PHE A 28 -2.99 -0.97 9.74
CA PHE A 28 -2.03 -1.33 8.72
C PHE A 28 -0.80 -0.41 8.73
N LEU A 29 -1.00 0.90 8.88
CA LEU A 29 0.08 1.89 8.94
C LEU A 29 1.00 1.67 10.16
N ASP A 30 0.42 1.38 11.32
CA ASP A 30 1.17 1.05 12.54
C ASP A 30 2.02 -0.21 12.35
N GLU A 31 1.42 -1.29 11.84
CA GLU A 31 2.16 -2.54 11.62
C GLU A 31 3.20 -2.41 10.50
N LEU A 32 2.90 -1.65 9.45
CA LEU A 32 3.86 -1.37 8.37
C LEU A 32 5.04 -0.55 8.88
N THR A 33 4.83 0.36 9.83
CA THR A 33 5.91 1.13 10.48
C THR A 33 6.86 0.19 11.21
N LYS A 34 6.33 -0.74 12.03
CA LYS A 34 7.15 -1.74 12.74
C LYS A 34 7.88 -2.66 11.77
N PHE A 35 7.21 -3.09 10.70
CA PHE A 35 7.85 -3.86 9.63
C PHE A 35 9.00 -3.08 9.00
N THR A 36 8.78 -1.82 8.64
CA THR A 36 9.77 -0.97 7.94
C THR A 36 11.03 -0.74 8.77
N ILE A 37 10.87 -0.46 10.07
CA ILE A 37 11.98 -0.32 11.01
C ILE A 37 12.87 -1.58 11.00
N ARG A 38 12.26 -2.76 11.19
CA ARG A 38 12.97 -4.05 11.18
C ARG A 38 13.62 -4.32 9.83
N TRP A 39 12.86 -4.08 8.75
CA TRP A 39 13.32 -4.36 7.40
C TRP A 39 14.53 -3.51 7.03
N PHE A 40 14.57 -2.22 7.41
CA PHE A 40 15.73 -1.37 7.16
C PHE A 40 16.97 -1.85 7.92
N ASP A 41 16.84 -2.23 9.18
CA ASP A 41 17.96 -2.73 9.99
C ASP A 41 18.49 -4.07 9.44
N GLU A 42 17.61 -5.04 9.25
CA GLU A 42 17.96 -6.38 8.75
C GLU A 42 18.56 -6.34 7.34
N THR A 43 17.96 -5.55 6.44
CA THR A 43 18.44 -5.42 5.06
C THR A 43 19.78 -4.73 5.03
N THR A 44 19.97 -3.66 5.81
CA THR A 44 21.28 -3.00 5.95
C THR A 44 22.34 -3.99 6.40
N LEU A 45 22.08 -4.71 7.50
CA LEU A 45 23.04 -5.65 8.07
C LEU A 45 23.38 -6.78 7.09
N SER A 46 22.38 -7.30 6.38
CA SER A 46 22.55 -8.31 5.35
C SER A 46 23.40 -7.80 4.19
N THR A 47 23.10 -6.59 3.70
CA THR A 47 23.84 -5.97 2.59
C THR A 47 25.29 -5.70 2.95
N VAL A 48 25.58 -5.09 4.10
CA VAL A 48 26.98 -4.80 4.50
C VAL A 48 27.78 -6.08 4.76
N LYS A 49 27.14 -7.15 5.23
CA LYS A 49 27.78 -8.47 5.39
C LYS A 49 28.09 -9.12 4.04
N LYS A 50 27.13 -9.06 3.11
CA LYS A 50 27.28 -9.63 1.77
C LYS A 50 28.40 -8.94 0.99
N ASP A 51 28.47 -7.62 1.08
CA ASP A 51 29.46 -6.79 0.38
C ASP A 51 30.52 -6.24 1.35
N GLY A 52 31.03 -7.10 2.24
CA GLY A 52 31.95 -6.71 3.33
C GLY A 52 33.23 -6.01 2.86
N GLU A 53 33.75 -6.35 1.68
CA GLU A 53 34.90 -5.67 1.08
C GLU A 53 34.59 -4.21 0.74
N LYS A 54 33.43 -3.93 0.13
CA LYS A 54 33.00 -2.56 -0.19
C LYS A 54 32.75 -1.75 1.08
N PHE A 55 32.16 -2.38 2.11
CA PHE A 55 31.95 -1.73 3.40
C PHE A 55 33.27 -1.43 4.11
N ALA A 56 34.21 -2.38 4.15
CA ALA A 56 35.54 -2.16 4.74
C ALA A 56 36.32 -1.06 4.00
N ALA A 57 36.19 -0.97 2.67
CA ALA A 57 36.82 0.06 1.85
C ALA A 57 36.31 1.49 2.12
N LEU A 58 35.16 1.66 2.81
CA LEU A 58 34.69 2.99 3.23
C LEU A 58 35.63 3.63 4.27
N GLY A 59 36.25 2.82 5.12
CA GLY A 59 36.94 3.28 6.33
C GLY A 59 35.98 3.76 7.42
N ASP A 60 36.51 3.92 8.64
CA ASP A 60 35.72 4.14 9.85
C ASP A 60 34.81 5.37 9.80
N GLU A 61 35.31 6.50 9.28
CA GLU A 61 34.54 7.75 9.28
C GLU A 61 33.30 7.67 8.37
N LYS A 62 33.45 7.14 7.15
CA LYS A 62 32.31 6.96 6.24
C LYS A 62 31.38 5.85 6.70
N ALA A 63 31.90 4.80 7.33
CA ALA A 63 31.07 3.75 7.91
C ALA A 63 30.19 4.30 9.05
N LYS A 64 30.72 5.18 9.91
CA LYS A 64 29.94 5.88 10.94
C LYS A 64 28.91 6.82 10.33
N GLU A 65 29.24 7.54 9.26
CA GLU A 65 28.31 8.42 8.56
C GLU A 65 27.14 7.64 7.95
N LEU A 66 27.44 6.54 7.24
CA LEU A 66 26.44 5.61 6.71
C LEU A 66 25.51 5.10 7.81
N LYS A 67 26.07 4.64 8.94
CA LYS A 67 25.28 4.16 10.08
C LYS A 67 24.33 5.23 10.60
N ARG A 68 24.81 6.47 10.77
CA ARG A 68 23.98 7.61 11.22
C ARG A 68 22.86 7.96 10.24
N GLU A 69 23.12 7.90 8.93
CA GLU A 69 22.07 8.13 7.93
C GLU A 69 20.99 7.04 7.97
N ILE A 70 21.37 5.80 8.20
CA ILE A 70 20.42 4.68 8.32
C ILE A 70 19.64 4.77 9.63
N GLU A 71 20.28 5.11 10.75
CA GLU A 71 19.61 5.36 12.03
C GLU A 71 18.56 6.47 11.88
N LYS A 72 18.91 7.58 11.22
CA LYS A 72 17.95 8.66 10.91
C LYS A 72 16.81 8.20 9.99
N LEU A 73 17.09 7.33 9.02
CA LEU A 73 16.05 6.77 8.16
C LEU A 73 15.07 5.92 8.98
N ILE A 74 15.59 5.08 9.88
CA ILE A 74 14.80 4.24 10.79
C ILE A 74 13.95 5.10 11.72
N GLU A 75 14.52 6.14 12.34
CA GLU A 75 13.80 7.09 13.20
C GLU A 75 12.63 7.77 12.48
N ARG A 76 12.75 7.98 11.16
CA ARG A 76 11.72 8.59 10.31
C ARG A 76 10.78 7.58 9.65
N SER A 77 10.79 6.31 10.05
CA SER A 77 9.98 5.26 9.40
C SER A 77 8.48 5.56 9.42
N SER A 78 7.96 6.13 10.52
CA SER A 78 6.55 6.51 10.60
C SER A 78 6.19 7.61 9.60
N GLU A 79 7.05 8.63 9.46
CA GLU A 79 6.87 9.71 8.49
C GLU A 79 6.86 9.17 7.06
N LEU A 80 7.78 8.25 6.75
CA LEU A 80 7.86 7.62 5.44
C LEU A 80 6.62 6.79 5.13
N VAL A 81 6.13 6.03 6.10
CA VAL A 81 4.91 5.24 5.94
C VAL A 81 3.74 6.15 5.59
N SER A 82 3.51 7.23 6.34
CA SER A 82 2.48 8.23 6.01
C SER A 82 2.70 8.85 4.62
N GLU A 83 3.92 9.33 4.31
CA GLU A 83 4.23 9.99 3.03
C GLU A 83 3.92 9.11 1.81
N TYR A 84 4.11 7.80 1.91
CA TYR A 84 3.92 6.88 0.79
C TYR A 84 2.53 6.22 0.78
N MET A 85 1.93 6.00 1.94
CA MET A 85 0.66 5.27 2.05
C MET A 85 -0.56 6.18 2.09
N GLU A 86 -0.42 7.46 2.44
CA GLU A 86 -1.52 8.45 2.43
C GLU A 86 -1.64 9.20 1.09
N LYS A 87 -0.91 8.74 0.06
CA LYS A 87 -1.08 9.25 -1.30
C LYS A 87 -2.46 8.86 -1.83
N GLU A 88 -3.05 9.75 -2.64
CA GLU A 88 -4.34 9.49 -3.26
C GLU A 88 -4.35 8.14 -4.00
N ASN A 89 -5.49 7.44 -3.94
CA ASN A 89 -5.76 6.16 -4.62
C ASN A 89 -5.02 4.93 -4.07
N ILE A 90 -4.37 5.02 -2.89
CA ILE A 90 -3.84 3.84 -2.19
C ILE A 90 -4.97 3.07 -1.52
N TRP A 91 -5.88 3.78 -0.85
CA TRP A 91 -7.00 3.20 -0.13
C TRP A 91 -8.27 3.29 -0.96
N TRP A 92 -8.89 2.13 -1.21
CA TRP A 92 -10.14 2.03 -1.97
C TRP A 92 -11.25 3.00 -1.50
N HIS A 93 -11.41 3.22 -0.19
CA HIS A 93 -12.48 4.09 0.33
C HIS A 93 -12.25 5.59 0.08
N GLU A 94 -11.01 6.02 -0.18
CA GLU A 94 -10.71 7.42 -0.53
C GLU A 94 -11.09 7.72 -1.98
N LYS A 95 -11.02 6.70 -2.84
CA LYS A 95 -11.52 6.76 -4.21
C LYS A 95 -11.94 5.38 -4.70
N GLU A 96 -13.24 5.14 -4.57
CA GLU A 96 -13.85 3.87 -4.93
C GLU A 96 -13.64 3.57 -6.42
N ASP A 97 -13.06 2.41 -6.71
CA ASP A 97 -12.96 1.89 -8.07
C ASP A 97 -13.73 0.57 -8.25
N SER A 98 -13.93 0.18 -9.50
CA SER A 98 -14.66 -1.02 -9.89
C SER A 98 -13.77 -2.27 -10.00
N SER A 99 -12.52 -2.20 -9.53
CA SER A 99 -11.61 -3.35 -9.60
C SER A 99 -12.10 -4.45 -8.68
N LEU A 100 -11.91 -5.71 -9.09
CA LEU A 100 -12.18 -6.85 -8.25
C LEU A 100 -10.96 -7.09 -7.35
N TYR A 101 -11.21 -7.14 -6.06
CA TYR A 101 -10.22 -7.42 -5.03
C TYR A 101 -10.51 -8.79 -4.45
N TYR A 102 -9.49 -9.64 -4.37
CA TYR A 102 -9.61 -10.98 -3.80
C TYR A 102 -8.59 -11.14 -2.69
N PRO A 103 -8.98 -11.65 -1.50
CA PRO A 103 -8.04 -11.98 -0.45
C PRO A 103 -7.01 -12.97 -0.98
N GLN A 104 -5.74 -12.68 -0.75
CA GLN A 104 -4.64 -13.56 -1.08
C GLN A 104 -3.80 -13.77 0.17
N ASN A 105 -3.56 -15.04 0.52
CA ASN A 105 -2.93 -15.38 1.80
C ASN A 105 -1.56 -14.71 2.00
N ASN A 106 -0.82 -14.48 0.91
CA ASN A 106 0.57 -14.00 0.97
C ASN A 106 0.83 -12.75 0.10
N ARG A 107 -0.21 -11.95 -0.18
CA ARG A 107 -0.08 -10.75 -1.01
C ARG A 107 -0.91 -9.60 -0.47
N LEU A 108 -0.31 -8.41 -0.53
CA LEU A 108 -0.99 -7.14 -0.31
C LEU A 108 -1.68 -6.69 -1.59
N LEU A 109 -2.50 -5.64 -1.51
CA LEU A 109 -2.97 -4.98 -2.73
C LEU A 109 -1.79 -4.45 -3.54
N GLU A 110 -1.81 -4.64 -4.86
CA GLU A 110 -0.69 -4.29 -5.74
C GLU A 110 -0.28 -2.81 -5.61
N LYS A 111 -1.27 -1.90 -5.51
CA LYS A 111 -1.02 -0.46 -5.31
C LYS A 111 -0.26 -0.19 -4.00
N GLN A 112 -0.64 -0.87 -2.92
CA GLN A 112 0.03 -0.76 -1.61
C GLN A 112 1.44 -1.35 -1.66
N GLU A 113 1.59 -2.57 -2.21
CA GLU A 113 2.91 -3.20 -2.34
C GLU A 113 3.86 -2.35 -3.18
N ASN A 114 3.39 -1.78 -4.28
CA ASN A 114 4.21 -0.90 -5.11
C ASN A 114 4.60 0.39 -4.38
N ALA A 115 3.69 1.00 -3.62
CA ALA A 115 4.01 2.17 -2.78
C ALA A 115 5.09 1.83 -1.74
N ILE A 116 4.93 0.69 -1.04
CA ILE A 116 5.91 0.18 -0.08
C ILE A 116 7.27 -0.05 -0.75
N ARG A 117 7.31 -0.67 -1.93
CA ARG A 117 8.58 -0.91 -2.65
C ARG A 117 9.34 0.38 -2.96
N ILE A 118 8.62 1.44 -3.32
CA ILE A 118 9.23 2.75 -3.58
C ILE A 118 9.70 3.39 -2.27
N MET A 119 8.90 3.31 -1.20
CA MET A 119 9.29 3.76 0.14
C MET A 119 10.58 3.06 0.61
N LEU A 120 10.67 1.75 0.46
CA LEU A 120 11.89 0.99 0.80
C LEU A 120 13.10 1.41 -0.06
N GLY A 121 12.84 1.99 -1.24
CA GLY A 121 13.85 2.61 -2.09
C GLY A 121 14.63 3.74 -1.41
N GLU A 122 14.12 4.36 -0.35
CA GLU A 122 14.88 5.35 0.43
C GLU A 122 16.16 4.75 1.04
N LEU A 123 16.12 3.49 1.51
CA LEU A 123 17.33 2.78 1.94
C LEU A 123 18.30 2.58 0.78
N GLY A 124 17.78 2.17 -0.38
CA GLY A 124 18.58 1.98 -1.58
C GLY A 124 19.35 3.24 -1.98
N LYS A 125 18.74 4.42 -1.86
CA LYS A 125 19.40 5.71 -2.15
C LYS A 125 20.61 5.93 -1.26
N ILE A 126 20.49 5.63 0.04
CA ILE A 126 21.61 5.73 0.99
C ILE A 126 22.70 4.73 0.60
N LEU A 127 22.37 3.45 0.42
CA LEU A 127 23.36 2.42 0.09
C LEU A 127 24.11 2.71 -1.22
N ILE A 128 23.43 3.25 -2.22
CA ILE A 128 24.03 3.68 -3.51
C ILE A 128 24.93 4.89 -3.32
N LYS A 129 24.53 5.89 -2.51
CA LYS A 129 25.37 7.07 -2.19
C LYS A 129 26.75 6.65 -1.66
N TYR A 130 26.80 5.58 -0.86
CA TYR A 130 28.02 5.01 -0.31
C TYR A 130 28.66 3.93 -1.19
N LYS A 131 28.15 3.71 -2.42
CA LYS A 131 28.66 2.71 -3.38
C LYS A 131 28.68 1.27 -2.84
N ILE A 132 27.81 0.96 -1.86
CA ILE A 132 27.65 -0.39 -1.32
C ILE A 132 26.92 -1.26 -2.34
N VAL A 133 25.85 -0.73 -2.91
CA VAL A 133 25.02 -1.37 -3.94
C VAL A 133 24.90 -0.49 -5.17
N ASP A 134 24.45 -1.09 -6.27
CA ASP A 134 24.11 -0.40 -7.51
C ASP A 134 22.63 -0.60 -7.82
N ALA A 135 22.05 0.31 -8.60
CA ALA A 135 20.69 0.18 -9.10
C ALA A 135 20.70 -0.15 -10.59
N SER A 136 19.83 -1.07 -11.00
CA SER A 136 19.66 -1.36 -12.41
C SER A 136 18.82 -0.28 -13.11
N ALA A 137 19.14 -0.04 -14.38
CA ALA A 137 18.44 0.96 -15.17
C ALA A 137 16.97 0.58 -15.39
N ILE A 138 16.13 1.60 -15.58
CA ILE A 138 14.73 1.45 -15.99
C ILE A 138 14.72 0.53 -17.23
N TYR A 139 14.02 -0.60 -17.17
CA TYR A 139 13.89 -1.61 -18.25
C TYR A 139 15.00 -2.66 -18.40
N THR A 140 16.02 -2.69 -17.55
CA THR A 140 16.96 -3.82 -17.55
C THR A 140 16.39 -5.00 -16.77
N ARG A 141 16.36 -6.20 -17.37
CA ARG A 141 16.07 -7.47 -16.67
C ARG A 141 17.21 -7.92 -15.76
N ASP A 142 18.24 -7.10 -15.64
CA ASP A 142 19.34 -7.35 -14.73
C ASP A 142 18.92 -6.91 -13.32
N TYR A 143 18.49 -7.90 -12.52
CA TYR A 143 18.13 -7.71 -11.12
C TYR A 143 19.35 -7.85 -10.20
N SER A 144 20.57 -7.76 -10.73
CA SER A 144 21.82 -7.99 -9.99
C SER A 144 21.99 -7.12 -8.73
N GLY A 145 21.37 -5.94 -8.69
CA GLY A 145 21.53 -4.98 -7.58
C GLY A 145 20.43 -4.98 -6.49
N GLY A 146 19.34 -5.73 -6.64
CA GLY A 146 18.19 -5.67 -5.70
C GLY A 146 17.38 -4.36 -5.71
N TRP A 147 17.85 -3.35 -6.45
CA TRP A 147 17.24 -2.04 -6.61
C TRP A 147 17.06 -1.70 -8.08
N ASN A 148 15.93 -1.09 -8.43
CA ASN A 148 15.70 -0.58 -9.78
C ASN A 148 14.92 0.73 -9.78
N TYR A 149 15.07 1.50 -10.85
CA TYR A 149 14.26 2.70 -11.06
C TYR A 149 12.93 2.35 -11.73
N ASP A 150 11.85 2.96 -11.28
CA ASP A 150 10.56 2.92 -11.96
C ASP A 150 10.51 3.89 -13.16
N GLY A 151 9.40 3.89 -13.91
CA GLY A 151 9.22 4.77 -15.07
C GLY A 151 9.26 6.27 -14.74
N GLN A 152 9.19 6.64 -13.46
CA GLN A 152 9.28 8.01 -12.96
C GLN A 152 10.65 8.32 -12.32
N ARG A 153 11.66 7.44 -12.52
CA ARG A 153 13.00 7.55 -11.93
C ARG A 153 13.00 7.51 -10.40
N ARG A 154 11.98 6.93 -9.78
CA ARG A 154 11.97 6.65 -8.34
C ARG A 154 12.64 5.30 -8.11
N LEU A 155 13.55 5.25 -7.15
CA LEU A 155 14.19 4.00 -6.78
C LEU A 155 13.19 3.14 -6.02
N LYS A 156 13.15 1.84 -6.31
CA LYS A 156 12.33 0.87 -5.59
C LYS A 156 13.09 -0.42 -5.34
N TYR A 157 12.66 -1.16 -4.33
CA TYR A 157 13.16 -2.50 -4.05
C TYR A 157 12.60 -3.51 -5.05
N ALA A 158 13.48 -4.30 -5.68
CA ALA A 158 13.14 -5.12 -6.83
C ALA A 158 12.78 -6.58 -6.49
N TYR A 159 13.23 -7.11 -5.36
CA TYR A 159 12.99 -8.51 -5.00
C TYR A 159 11.64 -8.73 -4.31
N GLY A 160 11.20 -9.99 -4.20
CA GLY A 160 10.04 -10.35 -3.39
C GLY A 160 10.17 -9.83 -1.96
N ILE A 161 9.08 -9.30 -1.41
CA ILE A 161 9.01 -8.86 -0.01
C ILE A 161 8.08 -9.84 0.70
N THR A 162 8.55 -10.40 1.81
CA THR A 162 7.71 -11.18 2.73
C THR A 162 7.28 -10.26 3.86
N PHE A 163 5.99 -9.96 3.93
CA PHE A 163 5.42 -9.14 5.01
C PHE A 163 5.11 -9.98 6.23
N THR A 164 4.81 -9.33 7.35
CA THR A 164 4.37 -10.03 8.56
C THR A 164 2.99 -10.67 8.33
N GLU A 165 2.73 -11.78 9.03
CA GLU A 165 1.41 -12.43 9.01
C GLU A 165 0.29 -11.45 9.41
N GLU A 166 0.57 -10.54 10.34
CA GLU A 166 -0.40 -9.52 10.76
C GLU A 166 -0.71 -8.51 9.64
N LEU A 167 0.28 -8.07 8.84
CA LEU A 167 0.01 -7.24 7.66
C LEU A 167 -0.89 -7.94 6.65
N TYR A 168 -0.63 -9.23 6.37
CA TYR A 168 -1.49 -10.01 5.48
C TYR A 168 -2.89 -10.15 6.05
N LYS A 169 -3.02 -10.39 7.35
CA LYS A 169 -4.32 -10.48 8.03
C LYS A 169 -5.12 -9.18 7.95
N ILE A 170 -4.51 -8.05 8.30
CA ILE A 170 -5.16 -6.73 8.22
C ILE A 170 -5.58 -6.42 6.77
N ASN A 171 -4.70 -6.67 5.79
CA ASN A 171 -5.02 -6.50 4.38
C ASN A 171 -6.20 -7.36 3.92
N ASN A 172 -6.26 -8.63 4.33
CA ASN A 172 -7.35 -9.52 3.97
C ASN A 172 -8.67 -9.11 4.62
N GLU A 173 -8.65 -8.60 5.86
CA GLU A 173 -9.82 -8.02 6.52
C GLU A 173 -10.28 -6.75 5.80
N TYR A 174 -9.35 -5.89 5.38
CA TYR A 174 -9.65 -4.70 4.59
C TYR A 174 -10.28 -5.04 3.23
N ILE A 175 -9.77 -6.06 2.52
CA ILE A 175 -10.34 -6.53 1.25
C ILE A 175 -11.78 -7.01 1.43
N LYS A 176 -12.08 -7.75 2.52
CA LYS A 176 -13.46 -8.18 2.80
C LYS A 176 -14.41 -7.00 3.00
N LEU A 177 -13.95 -5.93 3.64
CA LEU A 177 -14.74 -4.70 3.75
C LEU A 177 -15.00 -4.09 2.37
N ILE A 178 -14.00 -4.10 1.46
CA ILE A 178 -14.17 -3.59 0.09
C ILE A 178 -15.25 -4.39 -0.64
N GLU A 179 -15.19 -5.72 -0.58
CA GLU A 179 -16.18 -6.60 -1.21
C GLU A 179 -17.61 -6.31 -0.70
N GLN A 180 -17.76 -6.10 0.62
CA GLN A 180 -19.04 -5.75 1.23
C GLN A 180 -19.53 -4.38 0.75
N ALA A 181 -18.66 -3.37 0.71
CA ALA A 181 -19.02 -2.04 0.24
C ALA A 181 -19.39 -2.03 -1.26
N GLN A 182 -18.67 -2.78 -2.09
CA GLN A 182 -18.99 -2.97 -3.51
C GLN A 182 -20.35 -3.67 -3.70
N SER A 183 -20.66 -4.67 -2.88
CA SER A 183 -21.98 -5.31 -2.88
C SER A 183 -23.10 -4.32 -2.55
N ILE A 184 -22.89 -3.45 -1.55
CA ILE A 184 -23.84 -2.39 -1.20
C ILE A 184 -23.99 -1.38 -2.35
N ASN A 185 -22.89 -0.96 -2.98
CA ASN A 185 -22.92 -0.07 -4.15
C ASN A 185 -23.79 -0.65 -5.27
N ASN A 186 -23.63 -1.94 -5.59
CA ASN A 186 -24.44 -2.63 -6.58
C ASN A 186 -25.91 -2.68 -6.18
N ARG A 187 -26.21 -2.92 -4.90
CA ARG A 187 -27.59 -2.94 -4.41
C ARG A 187 -28.25 -1.55 -4.48
N ILE A 188 -27.54 -0.48 -4.12
CA ILE A 188 -28.03 0.89 -4.24
C ILE A 188 -28.34 1.21 -5.71
N LYS A 189 -27.42 0.89 -6.62
CA LYS A 189 -27.63 1.09 -8.06
C LYS A 189 -28.87 0.35 -8.57
N TYR A 190 -29.04 -0.90 -8.18
CA TYR A 190 -30.23 -1.69 -8.52
C TYR A 190 -31.52 -1.06 -8.00
N LEU A 191 -31.55 -0.61 -6.73
CA LEU A 191 -32.73 0.05 -6.14
C LEU A 191 -33.06 1.37 -6.87
N GLN A 192 -32.04 2.13 -7.26
CA GLN A 192 -32.23 3.36 -8.05
C GLN A 192 -32.80 3.08 -9.44
N GLU A 193 -32.38 1.98 -10.09
CA GLU A 193 -32.93 1.55 -11.38
C GLU A 193 -34.39 1.08 -11.26
N GLN A 194 -34.72 0.31 -10.23
CA GLN A 194 -36.11 -0.12 -9.96
C GLN A 194 -37.02 1.08 -9.69
N ARG A 195 -36.59 2.03 -8.85
CA ARG A 195 -37.34 3.27 -8.58
C ARG A 195 -37.62 4.05 -9.86
N LYS A 196 -36.63 4.19 -10.75
CA LYS A 196 -36.82 4.86 -12.05
C LYS A 196 -37.86 4.14 -12.91
N SER A 197 -37.83 2.81 -12.95
CA SER A 197 -38.77 2.01 -13.74
C SER A 197 -40.20 2.12 -13.21
N GLU A 198 -40.40 2.07 -11.88
CA GLU A 198 -41.72 2.23 -11.26
C GLU A 198 -42.29 3.64 -11.50
N ASN A 199 -41.48 4.69 -11.30
CA ASN A 199 -41.93 6.07 -11.52
C ASN A 199 -42.37 6.32 -12.98
N VAL A 200 -41.71 5.71 -13.96
CA VAL A 200 -42.11 5.79 -15.38
C VAL A 200 -43.43 5.04 -15.62
N GLY A 201 -43.61 3.88 -14.98
CA GLY A 201 -44.85 3.11 -15.07
C GLY A 201 -46.04 3.85 -14.45
N GLU A 202 -45.87 4.42 -13.25
CA GLU A 202 -46.88 5.23 -12.58
C GLU A 202 -47.23 6.49 -13.39
N TRP A 203 -46.22 7.18 -13.93
CA TRP A 203 -46.45 8.33 -14.80
C TRP A 203 -47.25 7.96 -16.05
N TRP A 204 -46.88 6.89 -16.74
CA TRP A 204 -47.62 6.40 -17.91
C TRP A 204 -49.06 6.02 -17.58
N GLN A 205 -49.31 5.39 -16.43
CA GLN A 205 -50.66 5.07 -15.97
C GLN A 205 -51.49 6.30 -15.58
N SER A 206 -50.85 7.42 -15.30
CA SER A 206 -51.51 8.69 -14.93
C SER A 206 -51.85 9.61 -16.11
N LEU A 207 -51.35 9.30 -17.32
CA LEU A 207 -51.68 9.99 -18.58
C LEU A 207 -53.03 9.52 -19.14
#